data_AF-A0A8B7QTC8-F1
#
_entry.id   AF-A0A8B7QTC8-F1
#
_cell.length_a   1.000
_cell.length_b   1.000
_cell.length_c   1.000
_cell.angle_alpha   90.00
_cell.angle_beta   90.00
_cell.angle_gamma   90.00
#
_symmetry.space_group_name_H-M   'P 1'
#
loop_
_entity.id
_entity.type
_entity.pdbx_description
1 polymer ?
#
loop_
_entity_poly.entity_id
_entity_poly.type
_entity_poly.pdbx_seq_one_letter_code
_entity_poly.pdbx_strand_id
1 'polypeptide(L)'
;RARGRLWPALAVLAAAAGCVRAAMDECADEGGRAQRCMPEFVNAAFNVTVVATNTCGTPPEEYCVQTGVTGVTKSCHLCDAGQPHLQHGAAFLTDYNNQADTTWWQSQTMLAGVQYPNAINLTLHLAPAPAAAPPPPPTFCRCHQTLYLVLASSALALCQLSGPKCHHMCP
;
A
#
# COMPACT_ATOMS: atom_id res chain seq x y z
N ARG A 1 -23.15 -32.43 -44.64
CA ARG A 1 -23.90 -31.14 -44.46
C ARG A 1 -24.94 -31.40 -43.38
N ALA A 2 -25.12 -30.68 -42.29
CA ALA A 2 -24.65 -29.39 -41.80
C ALA A 2 -24.40 -29.55 -40.27
N ARG A 3 -23.25 -29.13 -39.72
CA ARG A 3 -23.07 -27.78 -39.14
C ARG A 3 -24.28 -27.36 -38.30
N GLY A 4 -24.20 -27.49 -36.97
CA GLY A 4 -25.24 -26.89 -36.13
C GLY A 4 -25.18 -27.09 -34.62
N ARG A 5 -24.23 -27.84 -34.04
CA ARG A 5 -24.22 -28.10 -32.59
C ARG A 5 -22.89 -27.86 -31.86
N LEU A 6 -21.92 -27.19 -32.49
CA LEU A 6 -20.70 -26.73 -31.79
C LEU A 6 -20.78 -25.27 -31.32
N TRP A 7 -21.76 -24.50 -31.80
CA TRP A 7 -21.87 -23.07 -31.49
C TRP A 7 -22.18 -22.75 -30.01
N PRO A 8 -23.07 -23.48 -29.30
CA PRO A 8 -23.39 -23.09 -27.92
C PRO A 8 -22.27 -23.45 -26.95
N ALA A 9 -21.52 -24.53 -27.20
CA ALA A 9 -20.39 -24.94 -26.35
C ALA A 9 -19.18 -23.98 -26.47
N LEU A 10 -18.89 -23.49 -27.68
CA LEU A 10 -17.86 -22.46 -27.90
C LEU A 10 -18.25 -21.10 -27.29
N ALA A 11 -19.55 -20.75 -27.29
CA ALA A 11 -20.02 -19.49 -26.70
C ALA A 11 -19.92 -19.47 -25.16
N VAL A 12 -20.16 -20.60 -24.49
CA VAL A 12 -20.02 -20.71 -23.03
C VAL A 12 -18.56 -20.64 -22.58
N LEU A 13 -17.64 -21.23 -23.36
CA LEU A 13 -16.19 -21.12 -23.12
C LEU A 13 -15.63 -19.70 -23.34
N ALA A 14 -16.21 -18.94 -24.27
CA ALA A 14 -15.84 -17.53 -24.48
C ALA A 14 -16.36 -16.60 -23.37
N ALA A 15 -17.54 -16.89 -22.81
CA ALA A 15 -18.13 -16.09 -21.72
C ALA A 15 -17.42 -16.27 -20.36
N ALA A 16 -16.74 -17.40 -20.14
CA ALA A 16 -15.95 -17.63 -18.93
C ALA A 16 -14.57 -16.93 -18.94
N ALA A 17 -14.10 -16.47 -20.11
CA ALA A 17 -12.82 -15.79 -20.25
C ALA A 17 -12.89 -14.27 -20.02
N GLY A 18 -14.10 -13.70 -19.89
CA GLY A 18 -14.31 -12.25 -19.83
C GLY A 18 -14.35 -11.62 -18.44
N CYS A 19 -14.46 -12.42 -17.38
CA CYS A 19 -14.78 -11.88 -16.03
C CYS A 19 -13.66 -11.95 -15.01
N VAL A 20 -12.41 -12.24 -15.41
CA VAL A 20 -11.26 -12.12 -14.49
C VAL A 20 -10.22 -11.19 -15.09
N ARG A 21 -10.56 -9.89 -15.15
CA ARG A 21 -9.56 -8.83 -15.18
C ARG A 21 -9.46 -8.29 -13.75
N ALA A 22 -8.65 -8.98 -12.95
CA ALA A 22 -8.30 -8.51 -11.62
C ALA A 22 -7.29 -7.35 -11.72
N ALA A 23 -7.30 -6.55 -10.66
CA ALA A 23 -6.30 -5.59 -10.20
C ALA A 23 -6.46 -4.13 -10.67
N MET A 24 -6.69 -3.27 -9.67
CA MET A 24 -6.70 -1.82 -9.72
C MET A 24 -5.34 -1.27 -10.17
N ASP A 25 -5.24 -0.85 -11.43
CA ASP A 25 -4.20 0.08 -11.93
C ASP A 25 -4.77 1.09 -12.97
N GLU A 26 -6.07 0.99 -13.27
CA GLU A 26 -6.71 1.88 -14.25
C GLU A 26 -7.26 3.11 -13.55
N CYS A 27 -6.52 4.23 -13.66
CA CYS A 27 -7.00 5.55 -13.25
C CYS A 27 -8.11 6.11 -14.17
N ALA A 28 -8.70 5.29 -15.04
CA ALA A 28 -9.82 5.63 -15.91
C ALA A 28 -10.89 4.53 -15.87
N ASP A 29 -12.17 4.90 -15.86
CA ASP A 29 -13.29 3.94 -15.93
C ASP A 29 -13.45 3.38 -17.37
N GLU A 30 -14.34 2.40 -17.57
CA GLU A 30 -14.61 1.80 -18.90
C GLU A 30 -15.11 2.83 -19.94
N GLY A 31 -15.61 3.98 -19.49
CA GLY A 31 -16.01 5.11 -20.32
C GLY A 31 -14.91 6.14 -20.58
N GLY A 32 -13.68 5.89 -20.10
CA GLY A 32 -12.53 6.79 -20.24
C GLY A 32 -12.55 8.00 -19.30
N ARG A 33 -13.42 8.04 -18.29
CA ARG A 33 -13.45 9.13 -17.30
C ARG A 33 -12.41 8.88 -16.22
N ALA A 34 -11.70 9.93 -15.83
CA ALA A 34 -10.69 9.86 -14.78
C ALA A 34 -11.32 9.42 -13.44
N GLN A 35 -10.66 8.49 -12.77
CA GLN A 35 -11.02 7.99 -11.44
C GLN A 35 -9.80 7.97 -10.52
N ARG A 36 -10.04 8.03 -9.21
CA ARG A 36 -8.97 7.95 -8.20
C ARG A 36 -8.41 6.54 -8.15
N CYS A 37 -7.19 6.38 -8.63
CA CYS A 37 -6.39 5.18 -8.41
C CYS A 37 -5.55 5.33 -7.14
N MET A 38 -5.39 4.23 -6.41
CA MET A 38 -4.41 4.11 -5.34
C MET A 38 -3.63 2.83 -5.61
N PRO A 39 -2.30 2.84 -5.45
CA PRO A 39 -1.51 1.63 -5.60
C PRO A 39 -1.91 0.61 -4.52
N GLU A 40 -1.55 -0.64 -4.77
CA GLU A 40 -1.68 -1.69 -3.76
C GLU A 40 -0.89 -1.34 -2.50
N PHE A 41 -1.44 -1.73 -1.35
CA PHE A 41 -0.74 -1.57 -0.08
C PHE A 41 0.39 -2.59 0.03
N VAL A 42 1.63 -2.11 -0.01
CA VAL A 42 2.84 -2.94 0.10
C VAL A 42 3.73 -2.47 1.25
N ASN A 43 4.57 -3.38 1.76
CA ASN A 43 5.64 -3.00 2.67
C ASN A 43 6.77 -2.33 1.88
N ALA A 44 6.80 -1.00 1.89
CA ALA A 44 7.81 -0.22 1.19
C ALA A 44 9.24 -0.38 1.75
N ALA A 45 9.40 -0.97 2.94
CA ALA A 45 10.69 -1.23 3.56
C ALA A 45 11.23 -2.65 3.27
N PHE A 46 10.40 -3.56 2.75
CA PHE A 46 10.84 -4.94 2.54
C PHE A 46 11.99 -5.02 1.53
N ASN A 47 13.08 -5.70 1.93
CA ASN A 47 14.30 -5.86 1.13
C ASN A 47 14.95 -4.54 0.68
N VAL A 48 14.69 -3.43 1.41
CA VAL A 48 15.34 -2.15 1.18
C VAL A 48 16.56 -2.00 2.10
N THR A 49 17.64 -1.43 1.60
CA THR A 49 18.86 -1.22 2.39
C THR A 49 18.64 -0.15 3.46
N VAL A 50 18.78 -0.55 4.73
CA VAL A 50 18.85 0.37 5.87
C VAL A 50 20.31 0.65 6.21
N VAL A 51 20.63 1.93 6.41
CA VAL A 51 21.94 2.39 6.90
C VAL A 51 21.80 2.76 8.37
N ALA A 52 22.50 2.04 9.24
CA ALA A 52 22.57 2.33 10.67
C ALA A 52 23.89 3.01 11.02
N THR A 53 23.85 4.07 11.84
CA THR A 53 25.08 4.75 12.30
C THR A 53 25.88 3.93 13.31
N ASN A 54 25.27 2.92 13.92
CA ASN A 54 25.89 2.04 14.90
C ASN A 54 25.37 0.61 14.73
N THR A 55 26.22 -0.38 14.91
CA THR A 55 25.87 -1.81 14.88
C THR A 55 26.90 -2.54 15.74
N CYS A 56 26.45 -3.49 16.57
CA CYS A 56 27.36 -4.26 17.42
C CYS A 56 28.22 -5.25 16.61
N GLY A 57 29.28 -5.76 17.25
CA GLY A 57 30.07 -6.88 16.72
C GLY A 57 31.38 -6.49 16.04
N THR A 58 31.78 -5.22 16.06
CA THR A 58 33.13 -4.80 15.63
C THR A 58 33.69 -3.72 16.57
N PRO A 59 34.53 -4.07 17.56
CA PRO A 59 34.94 -5.45 17.93
C PRO A 59 33.77 -6.26 18.53
N PRO A 60 33.91 -7.60 18.65
CA PRO A 60 32.92 -8.43 19.33
C PRO A 60 32.66 -7.96 20.76
N GLU A 61 31.40 -7.92 21.18
CA GLU A 61 31.00 -7.42 22.51
C GLU A 61 29.91 -8.28 23.17
N GLU A 62 29.86 -8.28 24.50
CA GLU A 62 28.80 -8.95 25.27
C GLU A 62 27.62 -8.00 25.48
N TYR A 63 26.40 -8.48 25.21
CA TYR A 63 25.16 -7.78 25.56
C TYR A 63 24.30 -8.66 26.46
N CYS A 64 23.49 -8.04 27.31
CA CYS A 64 22.65 -8.77 28.26
C CYS A 64 21.21 -8.28 28.22
N VAL A 65 20.29 -9.23 28.15
CA VAL A 65 18.85 -8.96 28.05
C VAL A 65 18.30 -8.66 29.44
N GLN A 66 17.54 -7.57 29.56
CA GLN A 66 16.82 -7.21 30.78
C GLN A 66 15.36 -7.65 30.64
N THR A 67 15.01 -8.83 31.15
CA THR A 67 13.61 -9.24 31.26
C THR A 67 12.99 -8.54 32.46
N GLY A 68 11.93 -7.75 32.24
CA GLY A 68 11.33 -6.83 33.24
C GLY A 68 10.55 -7.50 34.38
N VAL A 69 10.83 -8.75 34.73
CA VAL A 69 10.12 -9.47 35.79
C VAL A 69 11.04 -9.60 37.00
N THR A 70 10.51 -9.27 38.18
CA THR A 70 11.17 -9.32 39.49
C THR A 70 11.77 -10.70 39.78
N GLY A 71 13.00 -10.94 39.33
CA GLY A 71 13.64 -12.26 39.37
C GLY A 71 14.82 -12.30 38.42
N VAL A 72 15.93 -11.72 38.86
CA VAL A 72 17.16 -11.47 38.10
C VAL A 72 17.75 -12.78 37.56
N THR A 73 17.46 -13.12 36.31
CA THR A 73 18.38 -13.91 35.48
C THR A 73 18.84 -13.02 34.35
N LYS A 74 20.02 -12.43 34.52
CA LYS A 74 20.72 -11.69 33.47
C LYS A 74 21.20 -12.72 32.46
N SER A 75 20.54 -12.84 31.31
CA SER A 75 21.02 -13.66 30.20
C SER A 75 21.89 -12.81 29.29
N CYS A 76 23.17 -13.16 29.21
CA CYS A 76 24.13 -12.49 28.34
C CYS A 76 24.48 -13.35 27.13
N HIS A 77 24.71 -12.67 26.03
CA HIS A 77 25.05 -13.25 24.74
C HIS A 77 26.14 -12.39 24.10
N LEU A 78 26.77 -12.92 23.06
CA LEU A 78 27.86 -12.25 22.36
C LEU A 78 27.36 -11.76 21.00
N CYS A 79 27.64 -10.50 20.67
CA CYS A 79 27.44 -9.96 19.34
C CYS A 79 28.79 -9.95 18.61
N ASP A 80 28.86 -10.59 17.45
CA ASP A 80 30.07 -10.70 16.63
C ASP A 80 29.70 -10.64 15.15
N ALA A 81 30.19 -9.61 14.45
CA ALA A 81 29.94 -9.43 13.03
C ALA A 81 30.70 -10.45 12.15
N GLY A 82 31.70 -11.13 12.70
CA GLY A 82 32.43 -12.20 12.01
C GLY A 82 31.70 -13.55 12.03
N GLN A 83 30.68 -13.72 12.88
CA GLN A 83 29.95 -14.97 13.05
C GLN A 83 28.47 -14.82 12.65
N PRO A 84 28.01 -15.50 11.58
CA PRO A 84 26.65 -15.30 11.05
C PRO A 84 25.50 -15.57 12.03
N HIS A 85 25.73 -16.36 13.09
CA HIS A 85 24.74 -16.70 14.11
C HIS A 85 24.74 -15.72 15.30
N LEU A 86 25.73 -14.82 15.38
CA LEU A 86 25.90 -13.81 16.42
C LEU A 86 25.88 -12.38 15.86
N GLN A 87 25.80 -12.22 14.53
CA GLN A 87 25.72 -10.92 13.89
C GLN A 87 24.30 -10.37 14.03
N HIS A 88 24.19 -9.04 14.11
CA HIS A 88 22.91 -8.33 14.23
C HIS A 88 22.89 -7.07 13.36
N GLY A 89 23.15 -7.27 12.06
CA GLY A 89 23.28 -6.18 11.09
C GLY A 89 21.96 -5.48 10.74
N ALA A 90 22.06 -4.28 10.17
CA ALA A 90 20.89 -3.47 9.78
C ALA A 90 19.99 -4.15 8.72
N ALA A 91 20.51 -5.14 7.98
CA ALA A 91 19.74 -5.91 7.01
C ALA A 91 18.57 -6.68 7.65
N PHE A 92 18.69 -7.03 8.93
CA PHE A 92 17.65 -7.75 9.69
C PHE A 92 16.48 -6.86 10.17
N LEU A 93 16.44 -5.59 9.74
CA LEU A 93 15.26 -4.73 9.95
C LEU A 93 14.22 -4.90 8.86
N THR A 94 14.63 -5.43 7.71
CA THR A 94 13.87 -5.39 6.44
C THR A 94 13.77 -6.74 5.75
N ASP A 95 14.30 -7.78 6.37
CA ASP A 95 14.20 -9.16 5.90
C ASP A 95 12.80 -9.73 6.19
N TYR A 96 12.64 -11.00 5.83
CA TYR A 96 11.38 -11.70 6.07
C TYR A 96 11.25 -12.06 7.54
N ASN A 97 10.34 -11.39 8.24
CA ASN A 97 10.09 -11.63 9.65
C ASN A 97 9.32 -12.95 9.87
N ASN A 98 10.06 -14.02 10.17
CA ASN A 98 9.50 -15.30 10.60
C ASN A 98 9.40 -15.33 12.14
N GLN A 99 8.22 -15.64 12.68
CA GLN A 99 8.02 -15.72 14.14
C GLN A 99 8.81 -16.86 14.80
N ALA A 100 9.11 -17.94 14.06
CA ALA A 100 9.91 -19.03 14.58
C ALA A 100 11.40 -18.68 14.66
N ASP A 101 11.90 -17.91 13.70
CA ASP A 101 13.31 -17.56 13.52
C ASP A 101 13.45 -16.05 13.34
N THR A 102 13.15 -15.30 14.40
CA THR A 102 13.18 -13.84 14.33
C THR A 102 14.61 -13.33 14.34
N THR A 103 14.92 -12.47 13.37
CA THR A 103 16.16 -11.72 13.26
C THR A 103 15.94 -10.30 13.78
N TRP A 104 17.02 -9.63 14.20
CA TRP A 104 16.97 -8.24 14.62
C TRP A 104 18.31 -7.54 14.43
N TRP A 105 18.25 -6.22 14.26
CA TRP A 105 19.41 -5.34 14.38
C TRP A 105 19.66 -4.98 15.85
N GLN A 106 20.94 -4.82 16.20
CA GLN A 106 21.36 -4.47 17.56
C GLN A 106 22.47 -3.42 17.53
N SER A 107 22.35 -2.41 18.38
CA SER A 107 23.40 -1.43 18.61
C SER A 107 24.44 -1.93 19.59
N GLN A 108 25.56 -1.24 19.68
CA GLN A 108 26.50 -1.44 20.78
C GLN A 108 25.84 -1.12 22.13
N THR A 109 26.41 -1.69 23.19
CA THR A 109 25.88 -1.52 24.55
C THR A 109 26.17 -0.13 25.12
N MET A 110 25.51 0.23 26.24
CA MET A 110 25.83 1.47 26.97
C MET A 110 27.29 1.52 27.44
N LEU A 111 27.95 0.37 27.61
CA LEU A 111 29.38 0.29 27.95
C LEU A 111 30.26 0.87 26.84
N ALA A 112 29.81 0.77 25.58
CA ALA A 112 30.45 1.37 24.42
C ALA A 112 30.12 2.87 24.24
N GLY A 113 29.40 3.48 25.18
CA GLY A 113 29.07 4.91 25.13
C GLY A 113 27.82 5.25 24.31
N VAL A 114 27.03 4.25 23.91
CA VAL A 114 25.69 4.44 23.36
C VAL A 114 24.74 4.84 24.48
N GLN A 115 24.78 6.12 24.83
CA GLN A 115 23.95 6.74 25.86
C GLN A 115 23.83 8.23 25.56
N TYR A 116 22.75 8.87 26.04
CA TYR A 116 22.57 10.32 25.94
C TYR A 116 23.87 11.07 26.31
N PRO A 117 24.31 12.06 25.50
CA PRO A 117 23.61 12.68 24.36
C PRO A 117 23.77 11.96 23.01
N ASN A 118 24.48 10.83 22.97
CA ASN A 118 24.68 10.08 21.73
C ASN A 118 23.36 9.41 21.30
N ALA A 119 23.03 9.55 20.03
CA ALA A 119 21.85 8.95 19.40
C ALA A 119 22.27 8.08 18.21
N ILE A 120 21.44 7.10 17.89
CA ILE A 120 21.64 6.22 16.74
C ILE A 120 20.57 6.53 15.69
N ASN A 121 20.99 6.64 14.44
CA ASN A 121 20.11 6.90 13.32
C ASN A 121 20.00 5.65 12.43
N LEU A 122 18.77 5.33 12.04
CA LEU A 122 18.44 4.31 11.05
C LEU A 122 17.85 5.03 9.84
N THR A 123 18.56 4.97 8.71
CA THR A 123 18.16 5.64 7.47
C THR A 123 17.68 4.61 6.45
N LEU A 124 16.43 4.71 6.03
CA LEU A 124 15.82 3.84 5.03
C LEU A 124 15.71 4.58 3.70
N HIS A 125 16.33 4.03 2.65
CA HIS A 125 16.28 4.60 1.31
C HIS A 125 15.13 4.01 0.49
N LEU A 126 13.96 4.63 0.57
CA LEU A 126 12.80 4.23 -0.23
C LEU A 126 13.00 4.63 -1.69
N ALA A 127 12.60 3.76 -2.61
CA ALA A 127 12.45 4.12 -4.01
C ALA A 127 11.38 5.22 -4.17
N PRO A 128 11.45 6.07 -5.20
CA PRO A 128 10.43 7.10 -5.45
C PRO A 128 9.04 6.47 -5.49
N ALA A 129 8.11 7.02 -4.72
CA ALA A 129 6.70 6.64 -4.82
C ALA A 129 6.23 6.89 -6.27
N PRO A 130 5.53 5.94 -6.93
CA PRO A 130 4.87 6.23 -8.19
C PRO A 130 3.90 7.39 -7.92
N ALA A 131 4.10 8.49 -8.65
CA ALA A 131 3.40 9.75 -8.41
C ALA A 131 1.88 9.52 -8.34
N ALA A 132 1.26 9.92 -7.24
CA ALA A 132 -0.18 10.16 -7.25
C ALA A 132 -0.46 11.18 -8.37
N ALA A 133 -1.29 10.80 -9.33
CA ALA A 133 -1.68 11.68 -10.43
C ALA A 133 -2.14 13.04 -9.86
N PRO A 134 -1.75 14.17 -10.47
CA PRO A 134 -2.18 15.48 -9.99
C PRO A 134 -3.72 15.58 -9.97
N PRO A 135 -4.32 16.26 -8.97
CA PRO A 135 -5.77 16.41 -8.92
C PRO A 135 -6.25 17.14 -10.19
N PRO A 136 -7.36 16.69 -10.82
CA PRO A 136 -7.91 17.41 -11.95
C PRO A 136 -8.28 18.85 -11.54
N PRO A 137 -8.13 19.84 -12.43
CA PRO A 137 -8.45 21.23 -12.13
C PRO A 137 -9.94 21.37 -11.75
N PRO A 138 -10.32 22.36 -10.91
CA PRO A 138 -11.70 22.54 -10.50
C PRO A 138 -12.57 22.95 -11.70
N THR A 139 -13.28 21.98 -12.30
CA THR A 139 -14.32 22.27 -13.26
C THR A 139 -15.51 22.89 -12.53
N PHE A 140 -15.72 24.19 -12.74
CA PHE A 140 -16.93 24.89 -12.37
C PHE A 140 -18.16 24.22 -13.02
N CYS A 141 -18.96 23.51 -12.22
CA CYS A 141 -20.26 23.02 -12.67
C CYS A 141 -21.27 24.19 -12.75
N ARG A 142 -21.59 24.64 -13.97
CA ARG A 142 -22.82 25.41 -14.23
C ARG A 142 -23.96 24.44 -14.53
N CYS A 143 -24.95 24.35 -13.64
CA CYS A 143 -26.24 23.71 -13.97
C CYS A 143 -27.06 24.68 -14.85
N HIS A 144 -27.49 24.23 -16.03
CA HIS A 144 -28.43 24.97 -16.90
C HIS A 144 -29.81 24.32 -16.81
N GLN A 145 -30.82 25.08 -16.42
CA GLN A 145 -32.19 24.59 -16.32
C GLN A 145 -32.86 24.71 -17.70
N THR A 146 -33.33 23.59 -18.26
CA THR A 146 -34.06 23.58 -19.55
C THR A 146 -35.54 23.36 -19.25
N LEU A 147 -36.39 24.34 -19.55
CA LEU A 147 -37.84 24.28 -19.37
C LEU A 147 -38.48 23.78 -20.68
N TYR A 148 -39.17 22.65 -20.67
CA TYR A 148 -39.95 22.17 -21.82
C TYR A 148 -41.45 22.36 -21.55
N LEU A 149 -42.12 23.12 -22.43
CA LEU A 149 -43.59 23.21 -22.49
C LEU A 149 -44.12 22.10 -23.39
N VAL A 150 -44.76 21.07 -22.82
CA VAL A 150 -45.46 20.02 -23.58
C VAL A 150 -46.94 20.38 -23.67
N LEU A 151 -47.39 20.79 -24.86
CA LEU A 151 -48.82 20.97 -25.16
C LEU A 151 -49.41 19.60 -25.52
N ALA A 152 -50.20 19.00 -24.63
CA ALA A 152 -51.00 17.83 -24.93
C ALA A 152 -52.40 18.27 -25.42
N SER A 153 -52.83 17.80 -26.59
CA SER A 153 -54.10 18.17 -27.27
C SER A 153 -55.40 17.74 -26.57
N SER A 154 -55.40 17.56 -25.26
CA SER A 154 -56.61 17.30 -24.48
C SER A 154 -56.48 17.93 -23.10
N ALA A 155 -56.75 19.24 -23.05
CA ALA A 155 -57.16 20.07 -21.91
C ALA A 155 -56.71 19.72 -20.47
N LEU A 156 -55.51 19.18 -20.27
CA LEU A 156 -54.84 19.09 -18.97
C LEU A 156 -53.35 19.39 -19.19
N ALA A 157 -52.94 20.62 -18.87
CA ALA A 157 -51.53 20.98 -18.79
C ALA A 157 -50.95 20.39 -17.50
N LEU A 158 -50.23 19.27 -17.62
CA LEU A 158 -49.42 18.77 -16.51
C LEU A 158 -48.07 19.50 -16.52
N CYS A 159 -47.89 20.41 -15.56
CA CYS A 159 -46.59 20.98 -15.27
C CYS A 159 -45.74 19.92 -14.54
N GLN A 160 -45.06 19.06 -15.30
CA GLN A 160 -44.04 18.18 -14.72
C GLN A 160 -42.79 19.01 -14.43
N LEU A 161 -42.67 19.49 -13.19
CA LEU A 161 -41.39 19.90 -12.63
C LEU A 161 -40.51 18.66 -12.49
N SER A 162 -39.75 18.31 -13.54
CA SER A 162 -38.58 17.48 -13.30
C SER A 162 -37.63 18.32 -12.46
N GLY A 163 -37.47 17.92 -11.19
CA GLY A 163 -36.60 18.59 -10.23
C GLY A 163 -35.18 18.81 -10.77
N PRO A 164 -34.38 19.69 -10.16
CA PRO A 164 -33.04 19.98 -10.63
C PRO A 164 -32.24 18.67 -10.73
N LYS A 165 -32.00 18.20 -11.95
CA LYS A 165 -31.05 17.11 -12.22
C LYS A 165 -29.64 17.70 -12.11
N CYS A 166 -29.25 17.99 -10.89
CA CYS A 166 -27.84 18.11 -10.51
C CYS A 166 -27.53 16.88 -9.65
N HIS A 167 -27.62 15.68 -10.22
CA HIS A 167 -27.21 14.47 -9.50
C HIS A 167 -25.71 14.29 -9.68
N HIS A 168 -24.99 14.83 -8.70
CA HIS A 168 -23.59 14.61 -8.35
C HIS A 168 -22.63 14.48 -9.53
N MET A 169 -22.10 15.63 -9.96
CA MET A 169 -20.73 15.67 -10.43
C MET A 169 -20.01 16.82 -9.70
N CYS A 170 -18.86 16.49 -9.14
CA CYS A 170 -17.91 17.29 -8.34
C CYS A 170 -18.10 17.24 -6.81
N PRO A 171 -17.07 16.83 -6.03
CA PRO A 171 -15.78 16.25 -6.41
C PRO A 171 -15.80 14.73 -6.55
#